data_AF-A0A9P5UHI5-F1
#
_entry.id   AF-A0A9P5UHI5-F1
#
_cell.length_a   1.000
_cell.length_b   1.000
_cell.length_c   1.000
_cell.angle_alpha   90.00
_cell.angle_beta   90.00
_cell.angle_gamma   90.00
#
_symmetry.space_group_name_H-M   'P 1'
#
loop_
_entity.id
_entity.type
_entity.pdbx_description
1 polymer ?
#
loop_
_entity_poly.entity_id
_entity_poly.type
_entity_poly.pdbx_seq_one_letter_code
_entity_poly.pdbx_strand_id
1 'polypeptide(L)' 'YPGRMHDSAAYKTSKLYLNPENYFEGSEFILSDAAFAVSHILMPRYRGVREDRVEDKDKRRFNRHLGTARVKVEHAF' A
#
# COMPACT_ATOMS: atom_id res chain seq x y z
N TYR A 1 -23.99 -6.53 10.13
CA TYR A 1 -23.92 -6.44 8.65
C TYR A 1 -22.49 -6.75 8.20
N PRO A 2 -22.25 -7.81 7.41
CA PRO A 2 -20.92 -8.31 7.09
C PRO A 2 -20.36 -7.51 5.92
N GLY A 3 -19.76 -6.35 6.19
CA GLY A 3 -19.38 -5.42 5.12
C GLY A 3 -18.18 -4.53 5.45
N ARG A 4 -17.33 -4.93 6.39
CA ARG A 4 -16.08 -4.23 6.69
C ARG A 4 -14.96 -5.23 6.99
N MET A 5 -14.82 -6.25 6.13
CA MET A 5 -13.52 -6.90 6.05
C MET A 5 -12.62 -5.89 5.34
N HIS A 6 -11.90 -5.10 6.12
CA HIS A 6 -10.99 -4.07 5.63
C HIS A 6 -10.00 -4.72 4.65
N ASP A 7 -9.59 -4.04 3.58
CA ASP A 7 -8.69 -4.62 2.57
C ASP A 7 -7.41 -5.19 3.19
N SER A 8 -6.97 -4.63 4.32
CA SER A 8 -5.84 -5.16 5.08
C SER A 8 -6.10 -6.53 5.72
N ALA A 9 -7.34 -6.83 6.12
CA ALA A 9 -7.73 -8.15 6.62
C ALA A 9 -7.81 -9.18 5.48
N ALA A 10 -8.37 -8.79 4.33
CA ALA A 10 -8.39 -9.64 3.14
C ALA A 10 -6.97 -9.95 2.63
N TYR A 11 -6.09 -8.94 2.62
CA TYR A 11 -4.69 -9.11 2.29
C TYR A 11 -3.97 -10.08 3.22
N LYS A 12 -4.17 -9.97 4.55
CA LYS A 12 -3.57 -10.90 5.53
C LYS A 12 -3.98 -12.35 5.35
N THR A 13 -5.13 -12.62 4.74
CA THR A 13 -5.59 -13.97 4.41
C THR A 13 -5.19 -14.43 3.02
N SER A 14 -4.58 -13.57 2.21
CA SER A 14 -4.21 -13.87 0.82
C SER A 14 -2.93 -14.71 0.72
N LYS A 15 -2.77 -15.46 -0.37
CA LYS A 15 -1.55 -16.23 -0.65
C LYS A 15 -0.31 -15.33 -0.77
N LEU A 16 -0.48 -14.07 -1.19
CA LEU A 16 0.58 -13.07 -1.27
C LEU A 16 1.16 -12.74 0.10
N TYR A 17 0.30 -12.59 1.12
CA TYR A 17 0.75 -12.36 2.49
C TYR A 17 1.31 -13.63 3.13
N LEU A 18 0.71 -14.79 2.83
CA LEU A 18 1.07 -16.06 3.47
C LEU A 18 2.33 -16.70 2.89
N ASN A 19 2.68 -16.45 1.63
CA ASN A 19 3.85 -17.05 0.96
C ASN A 19 4.60 -16.03 0.08
N PRO A 20 5.06 -14.89 0.63
CA PRO A 20 5.63 -13.81 -0.16
C PRO A 20 6.86 -14.21 -0.97
N GLU A 21 7.66 -15.15 -0.50
CA GLU A 21 8.83 -15.70 -1.18
C GLU A 21 8.53 -16.36 -2.53
N ASN A 22 7.28 -16.78 -2.77
CA ASN A 22 6.86 -17.37 -4.05
C ASN A 22 6.39 -16.32 -5.07
N TYR A 23 6.24 -15.06 -4.65
CA TYR A 23 5.65 -13.99 -5.46
C TYR A 23 6.51 -12.73 -5.55
N PHE A 24 7.51 -12.59 -4.69
CA PHE A 24 8.42 -11.46 -4.64
C PHE A 24 9.85 -11.96 -4.62
N GLU A 25 10.68 -11.44 -5.52
CA GLU A 25 12.11 -11.71 -5.56
C GLU A 25 12.93 -10.47 -5.17
N GLY A 26 13.94 -10.67 -4.32
CA GLY A 26 14.91 -9.62 -3.99
C GLY A 26 14.29 -8.39 -3.33
N SER A 27 14.19 -7.28 -4.07
CA SER A 27 13.72 -5.96 -3.59
C SER A 27 12.36 -5.57 -4.14
N GLU A 28 11.55 -6.53 -4.55
CA GLU A 28 10.18 -6.29 -4.97
C GLU A 28 9.25 -6.05 -3.78
N PHE A 29 8.34 -5.09 -3.94
CA PHE A 29 7.37 -4.72 -2.91
C PHE A 29 6.08 -4.22 -3.54
N ILE A 30 4.98 -4.40 -2.81
CA ILE A 30 3.68 -3.84 -3.09
C ILE A 30 3.63 -2.41 -2.56
N LEU A 31 3.11 -1.54 -3.41
CA LEU A 31 2.76 -0.17 -3.07
C LEU A 31 1.28 -0.09 -2.67
N SER A 32 0.98 0.31 -1.43
CA SER A 32 -0.39 0.25 -0.88
C SER A 32 -0.92 1.58 -0.36
N ASP A 33 -2.21 1.61 0.00
CA ASP A 33 -2.78 2.71 0.77
C ASP A 33 -2.22 2.75 2.22
N ALA A 34 -2.42 3.88 2.90
CA ALA A 34 -2.02 4.16 4.29
C ALA A 34 -2.74 3.26 5.30
N ALA A 35 -3.85 2.65 4.87
CA ALA A 35 -4.65 1.72 5.65
C ALA A 35 -3.93 0.38 5.95
N PHE A 36 -2.81 0.11 5.28
CA PHE A 36 -2.00 -1.10 5.48
C PHE A 36 -0.80 -0.84 6.39
N ALA A 37 -0.36 -1.89 7.08
CA ALA A 37 0.84 -1.85 7.91
C ALA A 37 2.09 -2.06 7.05
N VAL A 38 3.16 -1.30 7.33
CA VAL A 38 4.44 -1.44 6.62
C VAL A 38 5.08 -2.81 6.89
N SER A 39 5.65 -3.41 5.85
CA SER A 39 6.46 -4.62 5.92
C SER A 39 7.55 -4.62 4.84
N HIS A 40 8.39 -5.66 4.83
CA HIS A 40 9.47 -5.82 3.84
C HIS A 40 8.96 -5.93 2.38
N ILE A 41 7.71 -6.36 2.20
CA ILE A 41 7.05 -6.56 0.90
C ILE A 41 5.90 -5.60 0.67
N LEU A 42 5.54 -4.76 1.65
CA LEU A 42 4.40 -3.86 1.54
C LEU A 42 4.75 -2.49 2.10
N MET A 43 4.80 -1.52 1.19
CA MET A 43 5.13 -0.14 1.48
C MET A 43 3.88 0.75 1.30
N PRO A 44 3.23 1.15 2.40
CA PRO A 44 2.10 2.05 2.35
C PRO A 44 2.54 3.48 2.07
N ARG A 45 1.63 4.29 1.52
CA ARG A 45 1.81 5.75 1.47
C ARG A 45 2.05 6.32 2.88
N TYR A 46 2.85 7.36 2.97
CA TYR A 46 3.04 8.08 4.24
C TYR A 46 1.75 8.80 4.64
N ARG A 47 1.35 8.69 5.92
CA ARG A 47 0.27 9.46 6.52
C ARG A 47 0.85 10.60 7.36
N GLY A 48 0.27 11.79 7.24
CA GLY A 48 0.60 12.92 8.11
C GLY A 48 -0.04 12.79 9.50
N VAL A 49 0.33 13.70 10.41
CA VAL A 49 -0.37 13.88 11.70
C VAL A 49 -1.84 14.25 11.47
N ARG A 50 -2.13 14.89 10.34
CA ARG A 50 -3.45 14.98 9.72
C ARG A 50 -3.41 14.31 8.35
N GLU A 51 -4.52 13.73 7.89
CA GLU A 51 -4.61 12.93 6.65
C GLU A 51 -4.07 13.65 5.40
N ASP A 52 -3.99 14.98 5.45
CA ASP A 52 -3.61 15.92 4.41
C ASP A 52 -2.21 16.55 4.60
N ARG A 53 -1.53 16.33 5.74
CA ARG A 53 -0.28 17.05 6.08
C ARG A 53 0.93 16.13 6.31
N VAL A 54 1.55 15.70 5.21
CA VAL A 54 2.90 15.15 5.23
C VAL A 54 3.90 16.32 5.12
N GLU A 55 4.56 16.68 6.22
CA GLU A 55 5.45 17.86 6.28
C GLU A 55 6.74 17.67 5.46
N ASP A 56 7.25 16.44 5.45
CA ASP A 56 8.45 16.03 4.74
C ASP A 56 8.26 16.07 3.20
N LYS A 57 9.17 16.77 2.52
CA LYS A 57 9.14 16.95 1.05
C LYS A 57 9.32 15.63 0.30
N ASP A 58 10.19 14.74 0.78
CA ASP A 58 10.49 13.48 0.12
C ASP A 58 9.34 12.49 0.27
N LYS A 59 8.71 12.46 1.45
CA LYS A 59 7.48 11.67 1.68
C LYS A 59 6.32 12.15 0.80
N ARG A 60 6.16 13.46 0.60
CA ARG A 60 5.18 14.00 -0.35
C ARG A 60 5.50 13.63 -1.78
N ARG A 61 6.78 13.71 -2.18
CA ARG A 61 7.23 13.30 -3.52
C ARG A 61 6.95 11.82 -3.75
N PHE A 62 7.26 10.96 -2.79
CA PHE A 62 6.93 9.53 -2.83
C PHE A 62 5.43 9.31 -3.00
N ASN A 63 4.60 9.91 -2.14
CA ASN A 63 3.13 9.79 -2.22
C ASN A 63 2.56 10.27 -3.56
N ARG A 64 3.14 11.33 -4.16
CA ARG A 64 2.72 11.84 -5.47
C ARG A 64 2.99 10.81 -6.58
N HIS A 65 4.18 10.22 -6.62
CA HIS A 65 4.52 9.19 -7.62
C HIS A 65 3.63 7.96 -7.44
N LEU A 66 3.43 7.54 -6.19
CA LEU A 66 2.52 6.45 -5.83
C LEU A 66 1.08 6.72 -6.30
N GLY A 67 0.56 7.93 -6.09
CA GLY A 67 -0.77 8.31 -6.54
C GLY A 67 -0.93 8.22 -8.06
N THR A 68 0.07 8.67 -8.83
CA THR A 68 0.04 8.54 -10.30
C THR A 68 0.06 7.09 -10.77
N ALA A 69 0.81 6.21 -10.10
CA ALA A 69 0.82 4.78 -10.41
C ALA A 69 -0.54 4.13 -10.08
N ARG A 70 -1.15 4.47 -8.95
CA ARG A 70 -2.47 3.96 -8.55
C ARG A 70 -3.58 4.36 -9.49
N VAL A 71 -3.60 5.61 -9.96
CA VAL A 71 -4.58 6.07 -10.96
C VAL A 71 -4.55 5.15 -12.18
N LYS A 72 -3.37 4.70 -12.64
CA LYS A 72 -3.29 3.76 -13.77
C LYS A 72 -3.86 2.37 -13.47
N VAL A 73 -3.69 1.87 -12.25
CA VAL A 73 -4.24 0.57 -11.82
C VAL A 73 -5.75 0.65 -11.61
N GLU A 74 -6.24 1.74 -11.03
CA GLU A 74 -7.66 1.96 -10.75
C GLU A 74 -8.47 2.27 -12.03
N HIS A 75 -7.84 2.82 -13.08
CA HIS A 75 -8.47 3.05 -14.39
C HIS A 75 -8.30 1.86 -15.37
N ALA A 76 -7.71 0.75 -14.93
CA ALA A 76 -7.48 -0.42 -15.77
C ALA A 76 -8.58 -1.50 -15.65
N PHE A 77 -9.68 -1.20 -14.95
CA PHE A 77 -10.83 -2.09 -14.76
C PHE A 77 -12.14 -1.41 -15.15
#